data_AF-A0A847IT03-F1
#
_entry.id   AF-A0A847IT03-F1
#
_cell.length_a   1.000
_cell.length_b   1.000
_cell.length_c   1.000
_cell.angle_alpha   90.00
_cell.angle_beta   90.00
_cell.angle_gamma   90.00
#
_symmetry.space_group_name_H-M   'P 1'
#
loop_
_entity.id
_entity.type
_entity.pdbx_description
1 polymer ?
#
loop_
_entity_poly.entity_id
_entity_poly.type
_entity_poly.pdbx_seq_one_letter_code
_entity_poly.pdbx_strand_id
1 'polypeptide(L)'
;MGKIKIIILREYLTRVKKKSFIVMTFLGPILMAGIWVLPFILATMNTDEKRIQILDDTGLFEDRFVDTKTMKFTKLSIDVEVAKANLLKSGDYGLVWIPKTELSV
;
A
#
# COMPACT_ATOMS: atom_id res chain seq x y z
N MET A 1 -28.47 -52.08 14.96
CA MET A 1 -28.04 -50.66 14.89
C MET A 1 -26.52 -50.44 15.02
N GLY A 2 -25.75 -51.30 15.70
CA GLY A 2 -24.29 -51.11 15.86
C GLY A 2 -23.41 -51.29 14.60
N LYS A 3 -23.86 -52.07 13.60
CA LYS A 3 -23.07 -52.36 12.38
C LYS A 3 -22.77 -51.12 11.54
N ILE A 4 -23.74 -50.19 11.44
CA ILE A 4 -23.60 -48.93 10.69
C ILE A 4 -22.49 -48.06 11.28
N LYS A 5 -22.40 -47.98 12.62
CA LYS A 5 -21.36 -47.20 13.31
C LYS A 5 -19.95 -47.70 12.99
N ILE A 6 -19.77 -49.02 12.91
CA ILE A 6 -18.48 -49.64 12.55
C ILE A 6 -18.09 -49.33 11.11
N ILE A 7 -19.07 -49.36 10.19
CA ILE A 7 -18.84 -49.05 8.77
C ILE A 7 -18.41 -47.59 8.61
N ILE A 8 -19.11 -46.65 9.26
CA ILE A 8 -18.76 -45.22 9.24
C ILE A 8 -17.34 -44.99 9.78
N LEU A 9 -17.00 -45.63 10.90
CA LEU A 9 -15.67 -45.47 11.51
C LEU A 9 -14.55 -45.95 10.58
N ARG A 10 -14.73 -47.11 9.95
CA ARG A 10 -13.76 -47.65 8.98
C ARG A 10 -13.59 -46.70 7.79
N GLU A 11 -14.69 -46.23 7.22
CA GLU A 11 -14.67 -45.35 6.05
C GLU A 11 -14.00 -44.00 6.37
N TYR A 12 -14.35 -43.40 7.51
CA TYR A 12 -13.75 -42.15 7.98
C TYR A 12 -12.23 -42.30 8.16
N LEU A 13 -11.78 -43.33 8.88
CA LEU A 13 -10.35 -43.55 9.10
C LEU A 13 -9.60 -43.81 7.79
N THR A 14 -10.24 -44.47 6.83
CA THR A 14 -9.65 -44.71 5.50
C THR A 14 -9.48 -43.41 4.72
N ARG A 15 -10.45 -42.49 4.80
CA ARG A 15 -10.40 -41.19 4.12
C ARG A 15 -9.40 -40.24 4.77
N VAL A 16 -9.45 -40.08 6.10
CA VAL A 16 -8.62 -39.10 6.82
C VAL A 16 -7.14 -39.48 6.84
N LYS A 17 -6.80 -40.77 6.84
CA LYS A 17 -5.41 -41.23 6.77
C LYS A 17 -4.80 -41.14 5.36
N LYS A 18 -5.60 -40.85 4.33
CA LYS A 18 -5.08 -40.70 2.96
C LYS A 18 -4.23 -39.43 2.90
N LYS A 19 -3.01 -39.52 2.37
CA LYS A 19 -2.11 -38.38 2.23
C LYS A 19 -2.76 -37.20 1.50
N SER A 20 -3.54 -37.46 0.45
CA SER A 20 -4.24 -36.42 -0.30
C SER A 20 -5.29 -35.69 0.54
N PHE A 21 -5.96 -36.39 1.49
CA PHE A 21 -6.93 -35.76 2.39
C PHE A 21 -6.21 -34.77 3.31
N ILE A 22 -5.14 -35.23 3.97
CA ILE A 22 -4.34 -34.40 4.89
C ILE A 22 -3.80 -33.16 4.15
N VAL A 23 -3.21 -33.35 2.97
CA VAL A 23 -2.69 -32.23 2.17
C VAL A 23 -3.80 -31.24 1.83
N MET A 24 -4.94 -31.71 1.29
CA MET A 24 -6.04 -30.82 0.89
C MET A 24 -6.70 -30.11 2.08
N THR A 25 -6.79 -30.75 3.25
CA THR A 25 -7.35 -30.14 4.47
C THR A 25 -6.57 -28.91 4.93
N PHE A 26 -5.24 -28.89 4.73
CA PHE A 26 -4.43 -27.70 5.05
C PHE A 26 -4.27 -26.77 3.85
N LEU A 27 -4.01 -27.34 2.67
CA LEU A 27 -3.76 -26.58 1.46
C LEU A 27 -5.00 -25.79 1.01
N GLY A 28 -6.20 -26.36 1.14
CA GLY A 28 -7.46 -25.69 0.78
C GLY A 28 -7.66 -24.37 1.53
N PRO A 29 -7.68 -24.38 2.88
CA PRO A 29 -7.77 -23.15 3.67
C PRO A 29 -6.66 -22.14 3.40
N ILE A 30 -5.40 -22.60 3.21
CA ILE A 30 -4.28 -21.71 2.90
C ILE A 30 -4.48 -21.02 1.55
N LEU A 31 -4.87 -21.78 0.52
CA LEU A 31 -5.14 -21.21 -0.80
C LEU A 31 -6.33 -20.26 -0.74
N MET A 32 -7.40 -20.60 -0.02
CA MET A 32 -8.55 -19.71 0.18
C MET A 32 -8.14 -18.41 0.87
N ALA A 33 -7.33 -18.49 1.93
CA ALA A 33 -6.79 -17.30 2.60
C ALA A 33 -5.92 -16.47 1.63
N GLY A 34 -5.07 -17.11 0.84
CA GLY A 34 -4.24 -16.46 -0.18
C GLY A 34 -5.06 -15.65 -1.19
N ILE A 35 -6.19 -16.19 -1.65
CA ILE A 35 -7.08 -15.50 -2.60
C ILE A 35 -7.61 -14.17 -2.03
N TRP A 36 -7.81 -14.08 -0.72
CA TRP A 36 -8.26 -12.83 -0.07
C TRP A 36 -7.10 -11.92 0.34
N VAL A 37 -6.03 -12.49 0.88
CA VAL A 37 -4.88 -11.76 1.42
C VAL A 37 -4.07 -11.09 0.32
N LEU A 38 -3.81 -11.76 -0.81
CA LEU A 38 -3.04 -11.18 -1.92
C LEU A 38 -3.63 -9.87 -2.44
N PRO A 39 -4.90 -9.81 -2.90
CA PRO A 39 -5.47 -8.57 -3.42
C PRO A 39 -5.59 -7.50 -2.34
N PHE A 40 -5.82 -7.87 -1.07
CA PHE A 40 -5.82 -6.92 0.04
C PHE A 40 -4.46 -6.22 0.19
N ILE A 41 -3.36 -6.99 0.23
CA ILE A 41 -2.02 -6.44 0.31
C ILE A 41 -1.74 -5.54 -0.90
N LEU A 42 -2.01 -6.04 -2.12
CA LEU A 42 -1.79 -5.28 -3.35
C LEU A 42 -2.59 -3.97 -3.38
N ALA A 43 -3.84 -3.98 -2.89
CA ALA A 43 -4.66 -2.78 -2.79
C ALA A 43 -4.07 -1.75 -1.81
N THR A 44 -3.48 -2.19 -0.70
CA THR A 44 -2.86 -1.28 0.27
C THR A 44 -1.49 -0.74 -0.17
N MET A 45 -0.76 -1.49 -1.01
CA MET A 45 0.55 -1.05 -1.53
C MET A 45 0.44 0.17 -2.46
N ASN A 46 -0.66 0.30 -3.20
CA ASN A 46 -0.90 1.40 -4.14
C ASN A 46 -1.59 2.61 -3.51
N THR A 47 -1.49 2.79 -2.19
CA THR A 47 -1.88 4.07 -1.59
C THR A 47 -0.77 5.06 -1.93
N ASP A 48 -0.76 5.57 -3.16
CA ASP A 48 0.26 6.48 -3.68
C ASP A 48 0.32 7.74 -2.80
N GLU A 49 1.25 7.72 -1.85
CA GLU A 49 1.60 8.89 -1.03
C GLU A 49 2.21 9.93 -1.97
N LYS A 50 1.41 10.94 -2.34
CA LYS A 50 1.83 11.96 -3.29
C LYS A 50 2.79 12.92 -2.60
N ARG A 51 4.08 12.79 -2.91
CA ARG A 51 5.12 13.71 -2.44
C ARG A 51 5.12 14.95 -3.32
N ILE A 52 4.85 16.10 -2.73
CA ILE A 52 4.79 17.40 -3.38
C ILE A 52 5.91 18.26 -2.81
N GLN A 53 6.76 18.76 -3.70
CA GLN A 53 7.82 19.70 -3.36
C GLN A 53 7.24 21.13 -3.36
N ILE A 54 7.61 21.94 -2.38
CA ILE A 54 7.16 23.34 -2.27
C ILE A 54 8.39 24.23 -2.30
N LEU A 55 8.44 25.14 -3.26
CA LEU A 55 9.39 26.23 -3.33
C LEU A 55 8.60 27.53 -3.13
N ASP A 56 8.65 28.07 -1.91
CA ASP A 56 8.02 29.34 -1.56
C ASP A 56 9.11 30.39 -1.39
N ASP A 57 9.25 31.27 -2.38
CA ASP A 57 10.20 32.36 -2.28
C ASP A 57 9.67 33.45 -1.32
N THR A 58 8.35 33.55 -1.07
CA THR A 58 7.75 34.59 -0.22
C THR A 58 7.87 34.31 1.29
N GLY A 59 7.90 33.04 1.68
CA GLY A 59 7.84 32.61 3.09
C GLY A 59 6.47 32.77 3.76
N LEU A 60 5.45 33.25 3.03
CA LEU A 60 4.11 33.55 3.58
C LEU A 60 3.24 32.29 3.74
N PHE A 61 3.56 31.21 3.03
CA PHE A 61 2.72 30.01 2.96
C PHE A 61 3.34 28.80 3.64
N GLU A 62 4.47 28.98 4.32
CA GLU A 62 5.23 27.92 4.97
C GLU A 62 4.42 27.03 5.94
N ASP A 63 3.47 27.61 6.67
CA ASP A 63 2.65 26.90 7.66
C ASP A 63 1.29 26.46 7.11
N ARG A 64 1.01 26.74 5.83
CA ARG A 64 -0.27 26.39 5.18
C ARG A 64 -0.29 24.98 4.61
N PHE A 65 0.88 24.37 4.42
CA PHE A 65 1.02 23.02 3.89
C PHE A 65 1.16 22.01 5.02
N VAL A 66 0.07 21.28 5.29
CA VAL A 66 0.01 20.26 6.34
C VAL A 66 -0.06 18.88 5.71
N ASP A 67 0.82 17.99 6.13
CA ASP A 67 0.84 16.60 5.69
C ASP A 67 -0.49 15.88 5.98
N THR A 68 -0.91 15.06 5.02
CA THR A 68 -2.08 14.19 5.17
C THR A 68 -1.68 12.73 4.96
N LYS A 69 -2.63 11.79 5.13
CA LYS A 69 -2.38 10.36 4.88
C LYS A 69 -2.05 10.04 3.41
N THR A 70 -2.35 10.95 2.49
CA THR A 70 -2.22 10.73 1.04
C THR A 70 -1.29 11.73 0.36
N MET A 71 -0.90 12.81 1.04
CA MET A 71 -0.05 13.86 0.49
C MET A 71 1.01 14.27 1.50
N LYS A 72 2.26 14.34 1.04
CA LYS A 72 3.41 14.79 1.80
C LYS A 72 4.01 16.02 1.18
N PHE A 73 4.32 17.01 2.00
CA PHE A 73 4.86 18.28 1.56
C PHE A 73 6.32 18.40 2.00
N THR A 74 7.22 18.64 1.04
CA THR A 74 8.64 18.84 1.32
C THR A 74 9.04 20.24 0.88
N LYS A 75 9.49 21.07 1.83
CA LYS A 75 9.97 22.41 1.54
C LYS A 75 11.35 22.36 0.87
N LEU A 76 11.54 23.20 -0.13
CA LEU A 76 12.79 23.38 -0.86
C LEU A 76 13.23 24.84 -0.76
N SER A 77 14.54 25.05 -0.65
CA SER A 77 15.18 26.38 -0.63
C SER A 77 16.27 26.45 -1.70
N ILE A 78 15.99 25.89 -2.88
CA ILE A 78 16.90 25.84 -4.03
C ILE A 78 16.31 26.63 -5.19
N ASP A 79 17.15 27.00 -6.15
CA ASP A 79 16.71 27.67 -7.37
C ASP A 79 15.66 26.87 -8.15
N VAL A 80 14.72 27.56 -8.79
CA VAL A 80 13.59 27.00 -9.55
C VAL A 80 14.05 26.05 -10.65
N GLU A 81 15.14 26.36 -11.35
CA GLU A 81 15.64 25.52 -12.44
C GLU A 81 16.21 24.21 -11.90
N VAL A 82 16.92 24.30 -10.77
CA VAL A 82 17.46 23.12 -10.06
C VAL A 82 16.32 22.29 -9.47
N ALA A 83 15.27 22.92 -8.93
CA ALA A 83 14.09 22.24 -8.41
C ALA A 83 13.35 21.47 -9.52
N LYS A 84 13.17 22.07 -10.69
CA LYS A 84 12.57 21.40 -11.87
C LYS A 84 13.42 20.20 -12.31
N ALA A 85 14.73 20.36 -12.37
CA ALA A 85 15.64 19.27 -12.72
C ALA A 85 15.61 18.12 -11.69
N ASN A 86 15.49 18.45 -10.40
CA ASN A 86 15.38 17.46 -9.33
C ASN A 86 14.02 16.75 -9.30
N LEU A 87 12.93 17.45 -9.60
CA LEU A 87 11.60 16.84 -9.73
C LEU A 87 11.62 15.70 -10.76
N LEU A 88 12.19 15.96 -11.93
CA LEU A 88 12.30 14.97 -13.02
C LEU A 88 13.15 13.74 -12.65
N LYS A 89 14.07 13.87 -11.69
CA LYS A 89 14.94 12.79 -11.21
C LYS A 89 14.37 12.05 -10.00
N SER A 90 13.67 12.77 -9.12
CA SER A 90 13.16 12.26 -7.85
C SER A 90 11.91 11.38 -8.02
N GLY A 91 11.15 11.58 -9.10
CA GLY A 91 9.87 10.89 -9.30
C GLY A 91 8.77 11.36 -8.34
N ASP A 92 8.97 12.47 -7.63
CA ASP A 92 7.95 13.09 -6.80
C ASP A 92 6.77 13.57 -7.67
N TYR A 93 5.58 13.66 -7.07
CA TYR A 93 4.32 13.87 -7.77
C TYR A 93 4.22 15.26 -8.44
N GLY A 94 4.83 16.27 -7.84
CA GLY A 94 4.82 17.62 -8.41
C GLY A 94 5.60 18.65 -7.60
N LEU A 95 5.82 19.81 -8.22
CA LEU A 95 6.45 20.98 -7.61
C LEU A 95 5.45 22.14 -7.61
N VAL A 96 5.23 22.74 -6.44
CA VAL A 96 4.51 24.00 -6.27
C VAL A 96 5.54 25.10 -6.11
N TRP A 97 5.52 26.08 -7.03
CA TRP A 97 6.41 27.25 -6.96
C TRP A 97 5.59 28.52 -6.73
N ILE A 98 5.95 29.26 -5.67
CA ILE A 98 5.33 30.53 -5.28
C ILE A 98 6.40 31.63 -5.41
N PRO A 99 6.38 32.43 -6.49
CA PRO A 99 7.36 33.49 -6.69
C PRO A 99 7.09 34.69 -5.78
N LYS A 100 8.16 35.40 -5.37
CA LYS A 100 8.04 36.73 -4.78
C LYS A 100 7.41 37.69 -5.79
N THR A 101 6.30 38.31 -5.41
CA THR A 101 5.67 39.38 -6.21
C THR A 101 6.18 40.74 -5.74
N GLU A 102 6.26 41.73 -6.62
CA GLU A 102 6.70 43.10 -6.30
C GLU A 102 5.83 43.83 -5.24
N LEU A 103 4.67 43.25 -4.88
CA LEU A 103 3.72 43.78 -3.90
C LEU A 103 3.76 43.05 -2.54
N SER A 104 4.69 42.12 -2.35
CA SER A 104 4.88 41.42 -1.06
C SER A 104 5.81 42.27 -0.18
N VAL A 105 5.21 43.23 0.53
CA VAL A 105 5.87 44.03 1.58
C VAL A 105 5.79 43.28 2.91
#